data_AF-A0A7S2QKE7-F1
#
_entry.id   AF-A0A7S2QKE7-F1
#
_cell.length_a   1.000
_cell.length_b   1.000
_cell.length_c   1.000
_cell.angle_alpha   90.00
_cell.angle_beta   90.00
_cell.angle_gamma   90.00
#
_symmetry.space_group_name_H-M   'P 1'
#
loop_
_entity.id
_entity.type
_entity.pdbx_description
1 polymer ?
#
loop_
_entity_poly.entity_id
_entity_poly.type
_entity_poly.pdbx_seq_one_letter_code
_entity_poly.pdbx_strand_id
1 'polypeptide(L)'
;VGHHMGKLGTKVGAVSCLDTEGVCLADGTRIPADIIVPCIGFTRNTVLCEQLTGRSEIKTTNYLDKHMMYLADAEIDHGAFNWFFGSSVLEYAKFFTEAYITGLEHEDEVGDMLWGDHLPTSSIQERKWSQYIDASAKLIRASEAGVPYFADAARGQVERRTKHFHSTLPPDVYVKANKAEWVELHTRLNGGKPVPEAEQLPYYFDAAISWCE
;
A
#
# COMPACT_ATOMS: atom_id res chain seq x y z
N VAL A 1 -9.19 2.53 -15.03
CA VAL A 1 -10.56 2.99 -14.71
C VAL A 1 -10.40 4.38 -14.14
N GLY A 2 -11.02 5.41 -14.73
CA GLY A 2 -10.98 6.77 -14.16
C GLY A 2 -12.07 6.89 -13.09
N HIS A 3 -11.74 7.44 -11.92
CA HIS A 3 -12.67 7.59 -10.80
C HIS A 3 -12.91 9.08 -10.52
N HIS A 4 -14.17 9.50 -10.61
CA HIS A 4 -14.64 10.74 -10.02
C HIS A 4 -15.56 10.38 -8.84
N MET A 5 -15.45 11.11 -7.72
CA MET A 5 -16.07 10.82 -6.43
C MET A 5 -17.62 10.81 -6.49
N GLY A 6 -18.21 9.70 -6.98
CA GLY A 6 -19.67 9.55 -7.06
C GLY A 6 -20.27 8.36 -7.82
N LYS A 7 -19.48 7.50 -8.51
CA LYS A 7 -19.92 6.32 -9.34
C LYS A 7 -20.83 6.68 -10.55
N LEU A 8 -20.83 6.00 -11.71
CA LEU A 8 -20.15 4.84 -12.27
C LEU A 8 -20.20 4.96 -13.81
N GLY A 9 -19.06 5.14 -14.47
CA GLY A 9 -18.94 5.01 -15.91
C GLY A 9 -17.68 4.21 -16.21
N THR A 10 -17.82 3.03 -16.82
CA THR A 10 -16.68 2.24 -17.30
C THR A 10 -16.62 2.39 -18.81
N LYS A 11 -15.67 3.17 -19.31
CA LYS A 11 -15.38 3.23 -20.74
C LYS A 11 -14.15 2.39 -21.03
N VAL A 12 -14.29 1.44 -21.95
CA VAL A 12 -13.17 0.65 -22.46
C VAL A 12 -12.57 1.39 -23.65
N GLY A 13 -11.28 1.66 -23.60
CA GLY A 13 -10.54 2.35 -24.65
C GLY A 13 -9.06 2.44 -24.31
N ALA A 14 -8.22 2.66 -25.31
CA ALA A 14 -6.81 2.95 -25.09
C ALA A 14 -6.66 4.41 -24.65
N VAL A 15 -6.01 4.64 -23.51
CA VAL A 15 -5.65 5.99 -23.05
C VAL A 15 -4.53 6.51 -23.94
N SER A 16 -4.70 7.71 -24.48
CA SER A 16 -3.68 8.39 -25.29
C SER A 16 -2.79 9.28 -24.43
N CYS A 17 -3.38 10.09 -23.54
CA CYS A 17 -2.68 10.94 -22.59
C CYS A 17 -3.57 11.33 -21.40
N LEU A 18 -2.94 11.86 -20.36
CA LEU A 18 -3.59 12.49 -19.21
C LEU A 18 -3.37 14.00 -19.27
N ASP A 19 -4.40 14.79 -18.95
CA ASP A 19 -4.31 16.25 -18.81
C ASP A 19 -4.78 16.70 -17.43
N THR A 20 -4.76 18.01 -17.15
CA THR A 20 -5.07 18.59 -15.84
C THR A 20 -6.53 18.44 -15.41
N GLU A 21 -7.44 18.04 -16.30
CA GLU A 21 -8.86 17.87 -15.98
C GLU A 21 -9.43 16.50 -16.42
N GLY A 22 -8.60 15.55 -16.89
CA GLY A 22 -9.05 14.18 -17.09
C GLY A 22 -8.18 13.28 -17.98
N VAL A 23 -8.84 12.27 -18.56
CA VAL A 23 -8.25 11.21 -19.40
C VAL A 23 -8.67 11.40 -20.85
N CYS A 24 -7.71 11.44 -21.77
CA CYS A 24 -7.98 11.38 -23.21
C CYS A 24 -7.84 9.95 -23.73
N LEU A 25 -8.81 9.50 -24.53
CA LEU A 25 -8.78 8.20 -25.21
C LEU A 25 -8.29 8.37 -26.66
N ALA A 26 -7.79 7.27 -27.24
CA ALA A 26 -7.30 7.22 -28.62
C ALA A 26 -8.38 7.53 -29.68
N ASP A 27 -9.66 7.37 -29.33
CA ASP A 27 -10.80 7.73 -30.19
C ASP A 27 -11.15 9.24 -30.13
N GLY A 28 -10.36 10.03 -29.39
CA GLY A 28 -10.57 11.46 -29.18
C GLY A 28 -11.55 11.79 -28.05
N THR A 29 -12.14 10.79 -27.38
CA THR A 29 -13.01 11.03 -26.23
C THR A 29 -12.20 11.55 -25.05
N ARG A 30 -12.74 12.57 -24.39
CA ARG A 30 -12.26 13.03 -23.09
C ARG A 30 -13.19 12.60 -21.96
N ILE A 31 -12.60 12.06 -20.89
CA ILE A 31 -13.31 11.67 -19.67
C ILE A 31 -12.82 12.58 -18.54
N PRO A 32 -13.65 13.50 -18.03
CA PRO A 32 -13.31 14.30 -16.86
C PRO A 32 -13.06 13.40 -15.65
N ALA A 33 -11.96 13.65 -14.93
CA ALA A 33 -11.60 12.89 -13.73
C ALA A 33 -10.63 13.66 -12.85
N ASP A 34 -10.87 13.67 -11.54
CA ASP A 34 -9.91 14.19 -10.54
C ASP A 34 -8.93 13.12 -10.06
N ILE A 35 -9.34 11.83 -10.15
CA ILE A 35 -8.53 10.70 -9.71
C ILE A 35 -8.48 9.64 -10.81
N ILE A 36 -7.28 9.25 -11.21
CA ILE A 36 -7.07 8.21 -12.21
C ILE A 36 -6.35 7.04 -11.54
N VAL A 37 -7.02 5.90 -11.48
CA VAL A 37 -6.44 4.67 -10.95
C VAL A 37 -6.16 3.70 -12.11
N PRO A 38 -4.92 3.63 -12.61
CA PRO A 38 -4.56 2.64 -13.61
C PRO A 38 -4.41 1.26 -12.95
N CYS A 39 -5.29 0.32 -13.30
CA CYS A 39 -5.13 -1.09 -12.92
C CYS A 39 -4.24 -1.79 -13.95
N ILE A 40 -2.93 -1.56 -13.85
CA ILE A 40 -1.93 -2.27 -14.64
C ILE A 40 -1.58 -3.53 -13.84
N GLY A 41 -1.46 -4.69 -14.49
CA GLY A 41 -1.16 -5.96 -13.82
C GLY A 41 0.19 -5.95 -13.08
N PHE A 42 0.65 -7.12 -12.62
CA PHE A 42 1.87 -7.29 -11.81
C PHE A 42 3.20 -6.82 -12.47
N THR A 43 3.17 -6.23 -13.65
CA THR A 43 4.35 -5.72 -14.35
C THR A 43 4.47 -4.22 -14.12
N ARG A 44 5.61 -3.78 -13.57
CA ARG A 44 5.97 -2.36 -13.49
C ARG A 44 5.91 -1.76 -14.89
N ASN A 45 4.98 -0.82 -15.11
CA ASN A 45 4.78 -0.18 -16.41
C ASN A 45 5.24 1.29 -16.37
N THR A 46 6.49 1.47 -16.00
CA THR A 46 7.13 2.79 -15.83
C THR A 46 7.22 3.53 -17.16
N VAL A 47 7.51 2.82 -18.26
CA VAL A 47 7.52 3.38 -19.63
C VAL A 47 6.15 3.92 -20.02
N LEU A 48 5.06 3.18 -19.78
CA LEU A 48 3.72 3.69 -20.07
C LEU A 48 3.36 4.88 -19.17
N CYS A 49 3.79 4.87 -17.91
CA CYS A 49 3.62 6.03 -17.02
C CYS A 49 4.30 7.27 -17.61
N GLU A 50 5.56 7.16 -18.01
CA GLU A 50 6.31 8.25 -18.65
C GLU A 50 5.60 8.75 -19.92
N GLN A 51 5.14 7.84 -20.78
CA GLN A 51 4.43 8.18 -22.01
C GLN A 51 3.09 8.89 -21.77
N LEU A 52 2.32 8.44 -20.77
CA LEU A 52 1.00 8.99 -20.47
C LEU A 52 1.05 10.32 -19.73
N THR A 53 2.07 10.52 -18.90
CA THR A 53 2.17 11.66 -17.98
C THR A 53 3.19 12.70 -18.41
N GLY A 54 4.14 12.33 -19.26
CA GLY A 54 5.30 13.17 -19.61
C GLY A 54 6.28 13.39 -18.45
N ARG A 55 6.18 12.60 -17.37
CA ARG A 55 7.04 12.68 -16.18
C ARG A 55 7.97 11.47 -16.12
N SER A 56 9.26 11.70 -15.88
CA SER A 56 10.29 10.65 -15.69
C SER A 56 10.74 10.53 -14.24
N GLU A 57 10.38 11.50 -13.41
CA GLU A 57 10.73 11.55 -11.99
C GLU A 57 9.49 11.53 -11.12
N ILE A 58 9.67 11.10 -9.88
CA ILE A 58 8.63 10.98 -8.87
C ILE A 58 9.17 11.41 -7.52
N LYS A 59 8.34 12.12 -6.75
CA LYS A 59 8.60 12.41 -5.34
C LYS A 59 8.58 11.13 -4.52
N THR A 60 9.37 11.06 -3.46
CA THR A 60 9.35 9.90 -2.52
C THR A 60 7.97 9.61 -1.93
N THR A 61 7.09 10.61 -1.87
CA THR A 61 5.66 10.55 -1.46
C THR A 61 4.71 10.04 -2.54
N ASN A 62 5.23 9.55 -3.67
CA ASN A 62 4.50 9.03 -4.83
C ASN A 62 3.84 10.07 -5.75
N TYR A 63 4.14 11.36 -5.58
CA TYR A 63 3.65 12.40 -6.48
C TYR A 63 4.54 12.56 -7.71
N LEU A 64 3.92 12.53 -8.90
CA LEU A 64 4.51 12.96 -10.17
C LEU A 64 4.37 14.47 -10.38
N ASP A 65 3.31 15.05 -9.81
CA ASP A 65 2.97 16.47 -9.84
C ASP A 65 1.98 16.78 -8.71
N LYS A 66 1.70 18.05 -8.42
CA LYS A 66 0.83 18.52 -7.33
C LYS A 66 -0.52 17.78 -7.22
N HIS A 67 -1.15 17.45 -8.34
CA HIS A 67 -2.42 16.70 -8.38
C HIS A 67 -2.28 15.39 -9.17
N MET A 68 -1.12 14.75 -9.10
CA MET A 68 -0.85 13.54 -9.85
C MET A 68 -0.02 12.58 -9.03
N MET A 69 -0.66 11.53 -8.51
CA MET A 69 0.03 10.46 -7.77
C MET A 69 0.22 9.23 -8.66
N TYR A 70 1.38 8.59 -8.53
CA TYR A 70 1.69 7.31 -9.16
C TYR A 70 1.84 6.22 -8.11
N LEU A 71 0.86 5.33 -8.05
CA LEU A 71 0.88 4.14 -7.21
C LEU A 71 1.10 2.90 -8.08
N ALA A 72 2.26 2.29 -7.93
CA ALA A 72 2.63 1.07 -8.64
C ALA A 72 3.54 0.21 -7.77
N ASP A 73 3.63 -1.08 -8.11
CA ASP A 73 4.60 -1.95 -7.47
C ASP A 73 6.02 -1.39 -7.67
N ALA A 74 6.83 -1.48 -6.62
CA ALA A 74 8.17 -0.94 -6.58
C ALA A 74 9.20 -2.07 -6.60
N GLU A 75 10.46 -1.74 -6.89
CA GLU A 75 11.53 -2.72 -6.73
C GLU A 75 11.63 -3.17 -5.27
N ILE A 76 11.53 -4.48 -5.05
CA ILE A 76 11.70 -5.08 -3.73
C ILE A 76 13.18 -4.97 -3.36
N ASP A 77 13.46 -4.26 -2.27
CA ASP A 77 14.78 -4.14 -1.68
C ASP A 77 14.78 -4.64 -0.22
N HIS A 78 15.95 -4.56 0.44
CA HIS A 78 16.14 -5.07 1.79
C HIS A 78 15.19 -4.44 2.84
N GLY A 79 14.57 -3.29 2.54
CA GLY A 79 13.64 -2.62 3.43
C GLY A 79 12.20 -3.13 3.35
N ALA A 80 11.82 -3.84 2.27
CA ALA A 80 10.43 -4.09 1.90
C ALA A 80 9.58 -4.83 2.95
N PHE A 81 10.17 -5.61 3.84
CA PHE A 81 9.44 -6.45 4.81
C PHE A 81 9.46 -5.91 6.25
N ASN A 82 10.13 -4.78 6.50
CA ASN A 82 10.47 -4.34 7.86
C ASN A 82 9.55 -3.23 8.41
N TRP A 83 8.27 -3.16 8.00
CA TRP A 83 7.38 -2.07 8.41
C TRP A 83 5.93 -2.50 8.68
N PHE A 84 5.09 -1.59 9.19
CA PHE A 84 3.78 -1.93 9.78
C PHE A 84 2.71 -2.41 8.77
N PHE A 85 2.89 -2.14 7.47
CA PHE A 85 2.09 -2.77 6.40
C PHE A 85 2.83 -3.94 5.70
N GLY A 86 4.02 -4.30 6.19
CA GLY A 86 4.92 -5.27 5.56
C GLY A 86 5.23 -4.87 4.12
N SER A 87 5.31 -5.86 3.23
CA SER A 87 5.47 -5.65 1.78
C SER A 87 4.13 -5.59 1.04
N SER A 88 3.03 -5.21 1.71
CA SER A 88 1.69 -5.28 1.11
C SER A 88 1.39 -4.09 0.22
N VAL A 89 1.54 -4.24 -1.11
CA VAL A 89 1.21 -3.21 -2.12
C VAL A 89 -0.17 -2.61 -1.87
N LEU A 90 -1.18 -3.46 -1.62
CA LEU A 90 -2.56 -3.00 -1.46
C LEU A 90 -2.77 -2.16 -0.20
N GLU A 91 -2.06 -2.46 0.89
CA GLU A 91 -2.19 -1.67 2.11
C GLU A 91 -1.52 -0.29 1.96
N TYR A 92 -0.37 -0.24 1.28
CA TYR A 92 0.24 1.04 0.93
C TYR A 92 -0.59 1.84 -0.08
N ALA A 93 -1.18 1.18 -1.07
CA ALA A 93 -2.06 1.83 -2.04
C ALA A 93 -3.27 2.48 -1.36
N LYS A 94 -3.90 1.80 -0.39
CA LYS A 94 -4.97 2.37 0.43
C LYS A 94 -4.48 3.60 1.21
N PHE A 95 -3.37 3.45 1.94
CA PHE A 95 -2.82 4.55 2.74
C PHE A 95 -2.47 5.78 1.90
N PHE A 96 -1.79 5.60 0.77
CA PHE A 96 -1.42 6.72 -0.09
C PHE A 96 -2.62 7.31 -0.84
N THR A 97 -3.69 6.54 -1.08
CA THR A 97 -4.96 7.09 -1.57
C THR A 97 -5.58 8.03 -0.51
N GLU A 98 -5.59 7.65 0.76
CA GLU A 98 -6.02 8.54 1.86
C GLU A 98 -5.12 9.77 1.97
N ALA A 99 -3.80 9.60 1.83
CA ALA A 99 -2.87 10.72 1.82
C ALA A 99 -3.13 11.68 0.65
N TYR A 100 -3.48 11.13 -0.53
CA TYR A 100 -3.85 11.91 -1.70
C TYR A 100 -5.11 12.74 -1.46
N ILE A 101 -6.17 12.11 -0.94
CA ILE A 101 -7.43 12.78 -0.59
C ILE A 101 -7.17 13.88 0.46
N THR A 102 -6.39 13.57 1.50
CA THR A 102 -6.00 14.55 2.53
C THR A 102 -5.28 15.74 1.90
N GLY A 103 -4.38 15.51 0.95
CA GLY A 103 -3.71 16.58 0.23
C GLY A 103 -4.67 17.49 -0.53
N LEU A 104 -5.69 16.91 -1.19
CA LEU A 104 -6.70 17.69 -1.90
C LEU A 104 -7.60 18.49 -0.96
N GLU A 105 -7.95 17.95 0.20
CA GLU A 105 -8.86 18.59 1.17
C GLU A 105 -8.15 19.62 2.07
N HIS A 106 -6.86 19.40 2.37
CA HIS A 106 -6.06 20.16 3.34
C HIS A 106 -4.76 20.68 2.73
N GLU A 107 -4.81 21.13 1.47
CA GLU A 107 -3.63 21.54 0.70
C GLU A 107 -2.72 22.52 1.47
N ASP A 108 -3.29 23.55 2.09
CA ASP A 108 -2.52 24.60 2.79
C ASP A 108 -1.76 24.05 4.02
N GLU A 109 -2.21 22.93 4.58
CA GLU A 109 -1.62 22.31 5.78
C GLU A 109 -0.58 21.25 5.41
N VAL A 110 -0.83 20.45 4.37
CA VAL A 110 -0.04 19.24 4.09
C VAL A 110 0.59 19.19 2.69
N GLY A 111 0.22 20.10 1.79
CA GLY A 111 0.64 20.06 0.39
C GLY A 111 2.15 20.10 0.20
N ASP A 112 2.85 20.96 0.95
CA ASP A 112 4.32 21.06 0.91
C ASP A 112 5.00 19.73 1.34
N MET A 113 4.38 18.98 2.25
CA MET A 113 4.86 17.66 2.69
C MET A 113 4.67 16.57 1.64
N LEU A 114 3.72 16.76 0.72
CA LEU A 114 3.29 15.76 -0.26
C LEU A 114 3.91 16.00 -1.65
N TRP A 115 3.96 17.24 -2.12
CA TRP A 115 4.47 17.60 -3.46
C TRP A 115 5.37 18.83 -3.47
N GLY A 116 5.83 19.30 -2.31
CA GLY A 116 6.76 20.42 -2.22
C GLY A 116 8.01 20.23 -3.08
N ASP A 117 8.51 21.31 -3.67
CA ASP A 117 9.65 21.27 -4.59
C ASP A 117 10.92 20.72 -3.91
N HIS A 118 11.05 20.96 -2.60
CA HIS A 118 12.16 20.52 -1.78
C HIS A 118 12.17 19.01 -1.48
N LEU A 119 11.07 18.30 -1.76
CA LEU A 119 10.98 16.87 -1.51
C LEU A 119 11.89 16.08 -2.47
N PRO A 120 12.60 15.04 -1.97
CA PRO A 120 13.48 14.23 -2.80
C PRO A 120 12.72 13.59 -3.97
N THR A 121 13.34 13.62 -5.15
CA THR A 121 12.88 12.96 -6.37
C THR A 121 13.77 11.76 -6.71
N SER A 122 13.23 10.81 -7.45
CA SER A 122 13.99 9.73 -8.09
C SER A 122 13.40 9.41 -9.45
N SER A 123 14.18 8.74 -10.31
CA SER A 123 13.65 8.13 -11.53
C SER A 123 12.49 7.20 -11.21
N ILE A 124 11.40 7.26 -11.99
CA ILE A 124 10.25 6.36 -11.86
C ILE A 124 10.70 4.90 -12.06
N GLN A 125 11.68 4.67 -12.93
CA GLN A 125 12.20 3.33 -13.25
C GLN A 125 12.98 2.70 -12.11
N GLU A 126 13.52 3.52 -11.20
CA GLU A 126 14.36 3.10 -10.08
C GLU A 126 13.61 3.13 -8.73
N ARG A 127 12.28 3.27 -8.77
CA ARG A 127 11.45 3.37 -7.56
C ARG A 127 11.53 2.09 -6.74
N LYS A 128 11.89 2.22 -5.46
CA LYS A 128 12.08 1.12 -4.50
C LYS A 128 11.06 1.08 -3.37
N TRP A 129 10.89 -0.09 -2.78
CA TRP A 129 10.01 -0.29 -1.63
C TRP A 129 10.43 0.50 -0.38
N SER A 130 11.71 0.54 -0.04
CA SER A 130 12.23 1.35 1.08
C SER A 130 11.75 2.80 1.05
N GLN A 131 11.73 3.42 -0.13
CA GLN A 131 11.28 4.79 -0.31
C GLN A 131 9.76 4.96 -0.06
N TYR A 132 8.90 3.97 -0.36
CA TYR A 132 7.47 3.99 0.04
C TYR A 132 7.33 3.97 1.56
N ILE A 133 8.10 3.09 2.19
CA ILE A 133 8.12 2.89 3.63
C ILE A 133 8.59 4.16 4.32
N ASP A 134 9.72 4.72 3.92
CA ASP A 134 10.29 5.94 4.49
C ASP A 134 9.35 7.13 4.34
N ALA A 135 8.72 7.31 3.18
CA ALA A 135 7.75 8.37 2.97
C ALA A 135 6.53 8.20 3.88
N SER A 136 5.97 6.99 3.97
CA SER A 136 4.84 6.71 4.87
C SER A 136 5.20 6.97 6.34
N ALA A 137 6.41 6.58 6.76
CA ALA A 137 6.90 6.80 8.12
C ALA A 137 7.03 8.29 8.43
N LYS A 138 7.58 9.08 7.50
CA LYS A 138 7.68 10.54 7.62
C LYS A 138 6.31 11.19 7.73
N LEU A 139 5.37 10.81 6.86
CA LEU A 139 4.00 11.33 6.89
C LEU A 139 3.30 11.00 8.21
N ILE A 140 3.44 9.77 8.73
CA ILE A 140 2.83 9.39 10.01
C ILE A 140 3.44 10.17 11.18
N ARG A 141 4.77 10.38 11.18
CA ARG A 141 5.45 11.19 12.19
C ARG A 141 5.10 12.67 12.14
N ALA A 142 4.44 13.15 11.09
CA ALA A 142 3.89 14.51 11.05
C ALA A 142 2.94 14.80 12.22
N SER A 143 2.32 13.75 12.80
CA SER A 143 1.51 13.87 14.01
C SER A 143 2.29 14.41 15.21
N GLU A 144 3.59 14.15 15.31
CA GLU A 144 4.47 14.70 16.34
C GLU A 144 4.62 16.24 16.22
N ALA A 145 4.40 16.76 15.01
CA ALA A 145 4.38 18.19 14.70
C ALA A 145 2.95 18.79 14.65
N GLY A 146 1.93 18.04 15.09
CA GLY A 146 0.55 18.52 15.14
C GLY A 146 -0.27 18.30 13.87
N VAL A 147 0.22 17.52 12.89
CA VAL A 147 -0.51 17.18 11.66
C VAL A 147 -0.93 15.70 11.73
N PRO A 148 -2.13 15.38 12.25
CA PRO A 148 -2.49 14.01 12.61
C PRO A 148 -3.02 13.15 11.45
N TYR A 149 -3.44 13.77 10.35
CA TYR A 149 -4.22 13.13 9.29
C TYR A 149 -3.67 11.77 8.83
N PHE A 150 -2.37 11.70 8.53
CA PHE A 150 -1.74 10.47 8.05
C PHE A 150 -1.59 9.41 9.15
N ALA A 151 -1.30 9.82 10.39
CA ALA A 151 -1.22 8.89 11.51
C ALA A 151 -2.58 8.28 11.82
N ASP A 152 -3.64 9.08 11.75
CA ASP A 152 -5.02 8.62 11.97
C ASP A 152 -5.50 7.71 10.84
N ALA A 153 -5.16 8.02 9.57
CA ALA A 153 -5.44 7.16 8.43
C ALA A 153 -4.75 5.79 8.58
N ALA A 154 -3.45 5.78 8.92
CA ALA A 154 -2.69 4.55 9.14
C ALA A 154 -3.26 3.73 10.32
N ARG A 155 -3.52 4.39 11.46
CA ARG A 155 -4.11 3.74 12.65
C ARG A 155 -5.46 3.14 12.33
N GLY A 156 -6.36 3.91 11.73
CA GLY A 156 -7.70 3.45 11.39
C GLY A 156 -7.67 2.28 10.40
N GLN A 157 -6.73 2.26 9.45
CA GLN A 157 -6.55 1.13 8.54
C GLN A 157 -6.09 -0.14 9.27
N VAL A 158 -5.10 -0.02 10.17
CA VAL A 158 -4.64 -1.14 11.01
C VAL A 158 -5.76 -1.65 11.90
N GLU A 159 -6.49 -0.78 12.61
CA GLU A 159 -7.60 -1.15 13.48
C GLU A 159 -8.71 -1.89 12.74
N ARG A 160 -9.13 -1.38 11.57
CA ARG A 160 -10.13 -2.04 10.72
C ARG A 160 -9.68 -3.42 10.29
N ARG A 161 -8.40 -3.56 9.91
CA ARG A 161 -7.83 -4.84 9.50
C ARG A 161 -7.75 -5.83 10.67
N THR A 162 -7.27 -5.38 11.83
CA THR A 162 -7.22 -6.19 13.05
C THR A 162 -8.62 -6.67 13.44
N LYS A 163 -9.62 -5.78 13.43
CA LYS A 163 -11.01 -6.14 13.69
C LYS A 163 -11.54 -7.17 12.69
N HIS A 164 -11.26 -6.99 11.40
CA HIS A 164 -11.66 -7.95 10.37
C HIS A 164 -10.98 -9.31 10.56
N PHE A 165 -9.68 -9.32 10.85
CA PHE A 165 -8.93 -10.53 11.14
C PHE A 165 -9.52 -11.25 12.36
N HIS A 166 -9.73 -10.56 13.49
CA HIS A 166 -10.35 -11.14 14.68
C HIS A 166 -11.76 -11.69 14.41
N SER A 167 -12.52 -11.09 13.48
CA SER A 167 -13.86 -11.57 13.14
C SER A 167 -13.89 -12.81 12.24
N THR A 168 -12.84 -13.02 11.43
CA THR A 168 -12.79 -14.09 10.42
C THR A 168 -11.86 -15.23 10.81
N LEU A 169 -10.77 -14.91 11.50
CA LEU A 169 -9.80 -15.83 12.06
C LEU A 169 -9.41 -15.36 13.47
N PRO A 170 -10.26 -15.63 14.48
CA PRO A 170 -9.99 -15.29 15.87
C PRO A 170 -8.62 -15.79 16.36
N PRO A 171 -7.96 -15.10 17.30
CA PRO A 171 -6.62 -15.48 17.77
C PRO A 171 -6.50 -16.94 18.25
N ASP A 172 -7.51 -17.47 18.93
CA ASP A 172 -7.53 -18.86 19.39
C ASP A 172 -7.57 -19.86 18.22
N VAL A 173 -8.36 -19.56 17.18
CA VAL A 173 -8.43 -20.36 15.96
C VAL A 173 -7.10 -20.31 15.22
N TYR A 174 -6.48 -19.13 15.12
CA TYR A 174 -5.16 -18.96 14.52
C TYR A 174 -4.07 -19.74 15.26
N VAL A 175 -3.99 -19.60 16.59
CA VAL A 175 -3.00 -20.30 17.43
C VAL A 175 -3.19 -21.81 17.33
N LYS A 176 -4.42 -22.30 17.34
CA LYS A 176 -4.72 -23.74 17.16
C LYS A 176 -4.27 -24.25 15.79
N ALA A 177 -4.56 -23.52 14.71
CA ALA A 177 -4.13 -23.90 13.37
C ALA A 177 -2.60 -23.91 13.26
N ASN A 178 -1.93 -22.87 13.78
CA ASN A 178 -0.47 -22.76 13.75
C ASN A 178 0.21 -23.86 14.61
N LYS A 179 -0.39 -24.25 15.75
CA LYS A 179 0.06 -25.40 16.54
C LYS A 179 -0.08 -26.72 15.78
N ALA A 180 -1.14 -26.90 14.99
CA ALA A 180 -1.29 -28.08 14.13
C ALA A 180 -0.19 -28.14 13.04
N GLU A 181 0.11 -27.01 12.39
CA GLU A 181 1.22 -26.88 11.43
C GLU A 181 2.58 -27.17 12.08
N TRP A 182 2.79 -26.73 13.33
CA TRP A 182 3.98 -27.05 14.11
C TRP A 182 4.15 -28.55 14.35
N VAL A 183 3.07 -29.25 14.69
CA VAL A 183 3.07 -30.72 14.83
C VAL A 183 3.33 -31.41 13.48
N GLU A 184 2.71 -30.92 12.41
CA GLU A 184 2.93 -31.43 11.05
C GLU A 184 4.40 -31.29 10.65
N LEU A 185 5.03 -30.16 10.96
CA LEU A 185 6.44 -29.93 10.67
C LEU A 185 7.34 -30.99 11.32
N HIS A 186 7.11 -31.33 12.58
CA HIS A 186 7.85 -32.42 13.26
C HIS A 186 7.66 -33.76 12.55
N THR A 187 6.43 -34.06 12.14
CA THR A 187 6.10 -35.28 11.39
C THR A 187 6.83 -35.33 10.06
N ARG A 188 6.87 -34.21 9.31
CA ARG A 188 7.60 -34.09 8.04
C ARG A 188 9.10 -34.29 8.24
N LEU A 189 9.67 -33.67 9.28
CA LEU A 189 11.09 -33.81 9.62
C LEU A 189 11.44 -35.24 10.05
N ASN A 190 10.51 -35.97 10.65
CA ASN A 190 10.66 -37.38 11.02
C ASN A 190 10.29 -38.37 9.88
N GLY A 191 10.46 -37.95 8.62
CA GLY A 191 10.21 -38.80 7.45
C GLY A 191 8.74 -39.22 7.30
N GLY A 192 7.80 -38.38 7.74
CA GLY A 192 6.36 -38.62 7.67
C GLY A 192 5.81 -39.48 8.82
N LYS A 193 6.63 -39.87 9.79
CA LYS A 193 6.18 -40.63 10.97
C LYS A 193 5.78 -39.65 12.09
N PRO A 194 4.58 -39.79 12.68
CA PRO A 194 4.17 -38.95 13.79
C PRO A 194 5.17 -38.99 14.95
N VAL A 195 5.54 -37.81 15.46
CA VAL A 195 6.42 -37.67 16.62
C VAL A 195 5.57 -37.54 17.89
N PRO A 196 5.81 -38.33 18.96
CA PRO A 196 5.10 -38.16 20.23
C PRO A 196 5.25 -36.74 20.81
N GLU A 197 4.22 -36.20 21.45
CA GLU A 197 4.23 -34.82 21.97
C GLU A 197 5.39 -34.55 22.93
N ALA A 198 5.76 -35.53 23.78
CA ALA A 198 6.89 -35.42 24.71
C ALA A 198 8.26 -35.33 24.01
N GLU A 199 8.34 -35.66 22.73
CA GLU A 199 9.55 -35.61 21.90
C GLU A 199 9.53 -34.43 20.91
N GLN A 200 8.44 -33.67 20.85
CA GLN A 200 8.33 -32.47 20.03
C GLN A 200 8.96 -31.26 20.73
N LEU A 201 9.44 -30.30 19.94
CA LEU A 201 9.86 -29.01 20.48
C LEU A 201 8.64 -28.26 21.02
N PRO A 202 8.78 -27.56 22.16
CA PRO A 202 7.68 -26.82 22.77
C PRO A 202 7.16 -25.74 21.82
N TYR A 203 5.83 -25.61 21.79
CA TYR A 203 5.16 -24.54 21.07
C TYR A 203 4.99 -23.32 21.97
N TYR A 204 5.79 -22.27 21.75
CA TYR A 204 5.86 -21.11 22.64
C TYR A 204 4.75 -20.06 22.47
N PHE A 205 3.86 -20.24 21.48
CA PHE A 205 2.83 -19.24 21.15
C PHE A 205 1.45 -19.56 21.73
N ASP A 206 1.33 -20.51 22.67
CA ASP A 206 0.07 -20.79 23.35
C ASP A 206 -0.46 -19.54 24.10
N ALA A 207 0.43 -18.68 24.61
CA ALA A 207 0.08 -17.43 25.26
C ALA A 207 -0.26 -16.28 24.28
N ALA A 208 -0.06 -16.46 22.97
CA ALA A 208 -0.22 -15.39 21.99
C ALA A 208 -1.65 -14.82 21.93
N ILE A 209 -2.65 -15.62 22.31
CA ILE A 209 -4.05 -15.17 22.44
C ILE A 209 -4.15 -13.96 23.37
N SER A 210 -3.46 -13.99 24.52
CA SER A 210 -3.46 -12.91 25.51
C SER A 210 -2.73 -11.65 25.07
N TRP A 211 -1.90 -11.74 24.02
CA TRP A 211 -1.21 -10.57 23.46
C TRP A 211 -2.09 -9.79 22.48
N CYS A 212 -3.25 -10.36 22.12
CA CYS A 212 -4.22 -9.77 21.19
C CYS A 212 -5.43 -9.13 21.91
N GLU A 213 -5.44 -9.16 23.25
CA GLU A 213 -6.40 -8.47 24.14
C GLU A 213 -5.92 -7.06 24.48
#